data_AF-A0A914NA02-F1
#
_entry.id   AF-A0A914NA02-F1
#
_cell.length_a   1.000
_cell.length_b   1.000
_cell.length_c   1.000
_cell.angle_alpha   90.00
_cell.angle_beta   90.00
_cell.angle_gamma   90.00
#
_symmetry.space_group_name_H-M   'P 1'
#
loop_
_entity.id
_entity.type
_entity.pdbx_description
1 polymer ?
#
loop_
_entity_poly.entity_id
_entity_poly.type
_entity_poly.pdbx_seq_one_letter_code
_entity_poly.pdbx_strand_id
1 'polypeptide(L)'
;MITGAAIKAGFGAGILEDDPGTKNAKLYLVLTVGGGDVETSNGDITGIVKGMDGVDVLDARRKHREKGRKDVKKGSKAWILGKKEQMERKGKVVKNSSKYTGRKRNIAF
;
A
#
# COMPACT_ATOMS: atom_id res chain seq x y z
N MET A 1 8.88 10.32 -1.28
CA MET A 1 7.90 11.41 -1.14
C MET A 1 8.06 12.06 0.21
N ILE A 2 7.86 13.38 0.29
CA ILE A 2 8.03 14.18 1.50
C ILE A 2 7.10 13.75 2.64
N THR A 3 5.85 13.40 2.33
CA THR A 3 4.88 12.84 3.27
C THR A 3 5.38 11.57 3.97
N GLY A 4 6.01 10.67 3.22
CA GLY A 4 6.59 9.44 3.78
C GLY A 4 7.75 9.70 4.74
N ALA A 5 8.53 10.77 4.52
CA ALA A 5 9.60 11.16 5.45
C ALA A 5 9.04 11.71 6.76
N ALA A 6 7.99 12.53 6.69
CA ALA A 6 7.29 13.03 7.87
C ALA A 6 6.65 11.91 8.71
N ILE A 7 6.00 10.93 8.04
CA ILE A 7 5.45 9.74 8.71
C ILE A 7 6.56 8.93 9.39
N LYS A 8 7.68 8.72 8.71
CA LYS A 8 8.83 8.01 9.28
C LYS A 8 9.44 8.74 10.48
N ALA A 9 9.35 10.06 10.51
CA ALA A 9 9.80 10.89 11.63
C ALA A 9 8.78 10.96 12.80
N GLY A 10 7.62 10.30 12.68
CA GLY A 10 6.62 10.21 13.76
C GLY A 10 5.51 11.26 13.69
N PHE A 11 5.44 12.04 12.61
CA PHE A 11 4.31 12.95 12.38
C PHE A 11 3.17 12.22 11.68
N GLY A 12 1.92 12.52 12.04
CA GLY A 12 0.84 12.33 11.06
C GLY A 12 1.08 13.31 9.92
N ALA A 13 0.99 12.86 8.66
CA ALA A 13 1.27 13.72 7.50
C ALA A 13 0.24 13.54 6.38
N GLY A 14 -0.16 14.67 5.77
CA GLY A 14 -1.14 14.74 4.69
C GLY A 14 -0.82 15.89 3.74
N ILE A 15 -1.36 15.84 2.53
CA ILE A 15 -1.25 16.92 1.54
C ILE A 15 -2.62 17.57 1.40
N LEU A 16 -2.67 18.89 1.51
CA LEU A 16 -3.83 19.71 1.20
C LEU A 16 -3.54 20.49 -0.08
N GLU A 17 -4.47 20.45 -1.02
CA GLU A 17 -4.41 21.23 -2.25
C GLU A 17 -5.48 22.31 -2.18
N ASP A 18 -5.08 23.56 -2.38
CA ASP A 18 -5.95 24.73 -2.48
C ASP A 18 -6.06 25.15 -3.96
N ASP A 19 -7.27 25.52 -4.39
CA ASP A 19 -7.64 25.84 -5.78
C ASP A 19 -7.22 24.77 -6.82
N PRO A 20 -7.72 23.52 -6.69
CA PRO A 20 -7.29 22.42 -7.54
C PRO A 20 -7.62 22.65 -9.01
N GLY A 21 -6.68 22.34 -9.89
CA GLY A 21 -6.86 22.44 -11.34
C GLY A 21 -6.64 23.82 -11.95
N THR A 22 -6.25 24.83 -11.17
CA THR A 22 -5.84 26.15 -11.68
C THR A 22 -4.32 26.32 -11.63
N LYS A 23 -3.81 27.39 -12.27
CA LYS A 23 -2.40 27.78 -12.15
C LYS A 23 -2.03 28.33 -10.77
N ASN A 24 -3.02 28.65 -9.95
CA ASN A 24 -2.84 29.16 -8.60
C ASN A 24 -2.87 28.06 -7.54
N ALA A 25 -2.90 26.79 -7.96
CA ALA A 25 -2.94 25.65 -7.07
C ALA A 25 -1.77 25.70 -6.07
N LYS A 26 -2.09 25.62 -4.77
CA LYS A 26 -1.09 25.58 -3.70
C LYS A 26 -1.16 24.24 -2.99
N LEU A 27 0.02 23.66 -2.74
CA LEU A 27 0.15 22.40 -2.03
C LEU A 27 0.74 22.64 -0.64
N TYR A 28 0.03 22.20 0.38
CA TYR A 28 0.41 22.34 1.78
C TYR A 28 0.68 20.95 2.37
N LEU A 29 1.85 20.78 2.99
CA LEU A 29 2.15 19.62 3.83
C LEU A 29 1.60 19.88 5.23
N VAL A 30 0.55 19.17 5.61
CA VAL A 30 -0.06 19.28 6.94
C VAL A 30 0.55 18.22 7.84
N LEU A 31 1.10 18.65 8.98
CA LEU A 31 1.73 17.77 9.98
C LEU A 31 0.96 17.84 11.30
N THR A 32 0.75 16.69 11.93
CA THR A 32 0.10 16.59 13.24
C THR A 32 1.01 15.87 14.23
N VAL A 33 1.09 16.39 15.46
CA VAL A 33 1.82 15.82 16.59
C VAL A 33 0.84 15.40 17.70
N GLY A 34 1.15 14.38 18.49
CA GLY A 34 0.38 14.05 19.71
C GLY A 34 -0.75 13.02 19.56
N GLY A 35 -0.86 12.31 18.43
CA GLY A 35 -1.79 11.18 18.29
C GLY A 35 -1.22 9.90 18.92
N GLY A 36 -1.32 9.78 20.25
CA GLY A 36 -0.84 8.63 21.03
C GLY A 36 -1.58 7.29 20.82
N ASP A 37 -2.44 7.18 19.80
CA ASP A 37 -3.17 5.94 19.48
C ASP A 37 -3.02 5.55 17.99
N VAL A 38 -1.86 5.85 17.41
CA VAL A 38 -1.48 5.53 16.02
C VAL A 38 -1.19 4.03 15.81
N GLU A 39 -1.46 3.17 16.79
CA GLU A 39 -1.48 1.71 16.58
C GLU A 39 -2.67 1.26 15.71
N THR A 40 -3.78 2.02 15.70
CA THR A 40 -4.99 1.59 14.97
C THR A 40 -5.04 2.06 13.51
N SER A 41 -4.23 3.05 13.11
CA SER A 41 -4.31 3.60 11.75
C SER A 41 -3.01 4.28 11.29
N ASN A 42 -1.91 3.52 11.17
CA ASN A 42 -0.79 3.75 10.23
C ASN A 42 -0.30 5.21 10.00
N GLY A 43 -0.37 6.10 10.98
CA GLY A 43 -0.02 7.52 10.83
C GLY A 43 -0.94 8.28 9.87
N ASP A 44 -2.21 7.86 9.75
CA ASP A 44 -3.15 8.40 8.79
C ASP A 44 -3.93 9.61 9.34
N ILE A 45 -3.69 10.80 8.76
CA ILE A 45 -4.41 12.03 9.07
C ILE A 45 -5.90 11.95 8.70
N THR A 46 -6.29 11.01 7.82
CA THR A 46 -7.68 10.89 7.33
C THR A 46 -8.72 10.81 8.44
N GLY A 47 -8.37 10.32 9.62
CA GLY A 47 -9.26 10.27 10.79
C GLY A 47 -9.48 11.63 11.46
N ILE A 48 -8.46 12.49 11.49
CA ILE A 48 -8.50 13.82 12.11
C ILE A 48 -9.30 14.81 11.24
N VAL A 49 -9.15 14.70 9.91
CA VAL A 49 -9.83 15.59 8.96
C VAL A 49 -11.24 15.12 8.56
N LYS A 50 -11.69 13.94 9.01
CA LYS A 50 -12.97 13.30 8.61
C LYS A 50 -14.26 14.01 9.08
N GLY A 51 -14.17 15.26 9.51
CA GLY A 51 -15.32 16.05 9.98
C GLY A 51 -15.13 17.55 9.79
N MET A 52 -14.12 17.97 9.03
CA MET A 52 -13.93 19.37 8.69
C MET A 52 -14.76 19.70 7.45
N ASP A 53 -15.54 20.77 7.53
CA ASP A 53 -16.37 21.22 6.42
C ASP A 53 -15.50 21.79 5.29
N GLY A 54 -15.77 21.40 4.04
CA GLY A 54 -15.02 21.88 2.86
C GLY A 54 -13.73 21.14 2.51
N VAL A 55 -13.44 19.98 3.12
CA VAL A 55 -12.23 19.17 2.81
C VAL A 55 -12.62 17.82 2.20
N ASP A 56 -12.24 17.58 0.94
CA ASP A 56 -12.39 16.25 0.30
C ASP A 56 -11.14 15.39 0.55
N VAL A 57 -11.35 14.18 1.10
CA VAL A 57 -10.27 13.31 1.56
C VAL A 57 -9.95 12.26 0.49
N LEU A 58 -8.89 12.52 -0.28
CA LEU A 58 -8.38 11.61 -1.30
C LEU A 58 -7.35 10.62 -0.72
N ASP A 59 -7.80 9.48 -0.19
CA ASP A 59 -6.88 8.41 0.24
C ASP A 59 -6.54 7.44 -0.91
N ALA A 60 -5.46 7.75 -1.62
CA ALA A 60 -4.90 6.88 -2.67
C ALA A 60 -4.35 5.54 -2.13
N ARG A 61 -4.07 5.41 -0.82
CA ARG A 61 -3.55 4.16 -0.23
C ARG A 61 -4.65 3.12 -0.09
N ARG A 62 -5.90 3.53 0.19
CA ARG A 62 -7.04 2.60 0.30
C ARG A 62 -7.31 1.85 -1.01
N LYS A 63 -7.23 2.53 -2.16
CA LYS A 63 -7.37 1.89 -3.49
C LYS A 63 -6.33 0.81 -3.75
N HIS A 64 -5.12 0.96 -3.20
CA HIS A 64 -4.07 -0.06 -3.34
C HIS A 64 -4.22 -1.23 -2.33
N ARG A 65 -4.95 -1.02 -1.22
CA ARG A 65 -5.31 -2.05 -0.23
C ARG A 65 -6.52 -2.88 -0.65
N GLU A 66 -7.54 -2.28 -1.26
CA GLU A 66 -8.73 -3.02 -1.73
C GLU A 66 -8.42 -3.99 -2.88
N LYS A 67 -7.40 -3.71 -3.70
CA LYS A 67 -6.85 -4.67 -4.68
C LYS A 67 -5.82 -5.66 -4.10
N GLY A 68 -5.54 -5.57 -2.79
CA GLY A 68 -4.42 -6.21 -2.14
C GLY A 68 -4.75 -7.59 -1.57
N ARG A 69 -4.57 -8.62 -2.40
CA ARG A 69 -4.45 -10.04 -2.05
C ARG A 69 -5.72 -10.67 -1.49
N LYS A 70 -6.45 -11.41 -2.35
CA LYS A 70 -7.04 -12.68 -1.90
C LYS A 70 -5.95 -13.41 -1.11
N ASP A 71 -6.23 -13.90 0.10
CA ASP A 71 -5.27 -14.65 0.90
C ASP A 71 -4.80 -15.90 0.15
N VAL A 72 -3.78 -15.72 -0.68
CA VAL A 72 -3.26 -16.81 -1.50
C VAL A 72 -2.43 -17.67 -0.57
N LYS A 73 -3.02 -18.79 -0.11
CA LYS A 73 -2.36 -19.76 0.78
C LYS A 73 -0.95 -20.07 0.29
N LYS A 74 0.03 -19.92 1.19
CA LYS A 74 1.42 -20.23 0.92
C LYS A 74 1.55 -21.67 0.41
N GLY A 75 2.28 -21.85 -0.69
CA GLY A 75 2.46 -23.15 -1.35
C GLY A 75 1.36 -23.54 -2.36
N SER A 76 0.27 -22.78 -2.46
CA SER A 76 -0.70 -22.98 -3.55
C SER A 76 -0.09 -22.65 -4.92
N LYS A 77 -0.68 -23.19 -6.00
CA LYS A 77 -0.22 -22.91 -7.38
C LYS A 77 -0.19 -21.41 -7.68
N ALA A 78 -1.23 -20.68 -7.28
CA ALA A 78 -1.31 -19.22 -7.44
C ALA A 78 -0.19 -18.50 -6.68
N TRP A 79 0.13 -18.95 -5.45
CA TRP A 79 1.23 -18.38 -4.67
C TRP A 79 2.59 -18.60 -5.35
N ILE A 80 2.81 -19.80 -5.90
CA ILE A 80 4.05 -20.14 -6.62
C ILE A 80 4.20 -19.28 -7.89
N LEU A 81 3.13 -19.11 -8.66
CA LEU A 81 3.15 -18.31 -9.90
C LEU A 81 3.44 -16.83 -9.60
N GLY A 82 2.76 -16.22 -8.63
CA GLY A 82 3.04 -14.84 -8.25
C GLY A 82 4.46 -14.63 -7.70
N LYS A 83 5.04 -15.66 -7.08
CA LYS A 83 6.45 -15.62 -6.67
C LYS A 83 7.42 -15.71 -7.83
N LYS A 84 7.12 -16.52 -8.85
CA LYS A 84 7.92 -16.58 -10.09
C LYS A 84 7.92 -15.23 -10.80
N GLU A 85 6.74 -14.66 -11.04
CA GLU A 85 6.58 -13.34 -11.65
C GLU A 85 7.32 -12.24 -10.85
N GLN A 86 7.19 -12.25 -9.51
CA GLN A 86 7.91 -11.30 -8.66
C GLN A 86 9.43 -11.40 -8.84
N MET A 87 9.97 -12.60 -9.03
CA MET A 87 11.41 -12.84 -9.18
C MET A 87 11.88 -12.49 -10.60
N GLU A 88 11.07 -12.76 -11.63
CA GLU A 88 11.31 -12.32 -13.01
C GLU A 88 11.35 -10.79 -13.11
N ARG A 89 10.39 -10.09 -12.48
CA ARG A 89 10.39 -8.61 -12.41
C ARG A 89 11.60 -8.03 -11.67
N LYS A 90 12.24 -8.83 -10.80
CA LYS A 90 13.50 -8.47 -10.12
C LYS A 90 14.74 -8.81 -10.95
N GLY A 91 14.57 -9.26 -12.20
CA GLY A 91 15.67 -9.65 -13.09
C GLY A 91 16.37 -10.96 -12.70
N LYS A 92 15.76 -11.78 -11.84
CA LYS A 92 16.33 -13.06 -11.43
C LYS A 92 16.01 -14.14 -12.46
N VAL A 93 16.93 -15.09 -12.63
CA VAL A 93 16.69 -16.28 -13.46
C VAL A 93 15.64 -17.15 -12.78
N VAL A 94 14.49 -17.34 -13.42
CA VAL A 94 13.37 -18.15 -12.94
C VAL A 94 13.08 -19.27 -13.95
N LYS A 95 12.78 -20.47 -13.45
CA LYS A 95 12.41 -21.61 -14.30
C LYS A 95 10.95 -21.50 -14.75
N ASN A 96 10.68 -21.86 -16.00
CA ASN A 96 9.32 -21.91 -16.56
C ASN A 96 8.33 -22.69 -15.68
N SER A 97 7.08 -22.26 -15.70
CA SER A 97 5.99 -23.03 -15.10
C SER A 97 5.61 -24.21 -16.00
N SER A 98 5.24 -25.33 -15.38
CA SER A 98 4.73 -26.53 -16.06
C SER A 98 3.40 -26.98 -15.46
N LYS A 99 2.73 -27.95 -16.11
CA LYS A 99 1.47 -28.55 -15.63
C LYS A 99 1.58 -29.18 -14.23
N TYR A 100 2.79 -29.48 -13.76
CA TYR A 100 3.06 -30.06 -12.44
C TYR A 100 3.37 -29.01 -11.35
N THR A 101 3.35 -27.71 -11.68
CA THR A 101 3.66 -26.64 -10.72
C THR A 101 2.62 -26.59 -9.60
N GLY A 102 3.06 -26.74 -8.35
CA GLY A 102 2.18 -26.70 -7.16
C GLY A 102 1.34 -27.96 -6.94
N ARG A 103 1.57 -29.04 -7.68
CA ARG A 103 0.88 -30.33 -7.45
C ARG A 103 1.51 -31.10 -6.29
N LYS A 104 0.68 -31.72 -5.44
CA LYS A 104 1.15 -32.65 -4.40
C LYS A 104 1.92 -33.81 -5.05
N ARG A 105 3.12 -34.11 -4.56
CA ARG A 105 3.93 -35.25 -5.00
C ARG A 105 3.65 -36.42 -4.07
N ASN A 106 3.39 -37.59 -4.64
CA ASN A 106 3.32 -38.82 -3.85
C ASN A 106 4.74 -39.19 -3.46
N ILE A 107 4.94 -39.52 -2.19
CA ILE A 107 6.25 -39.95 -1.71
C ILE A 107 6.34 -41.44 -2.03
N ALA A 108 7.32 -41.83 -2.84
CA ALA A 108 7.67 -43.23 -3.04
C ALA A 108 8.59 -43.62 -1.88
N PHE A 109 8.05 -44.40 -0.94
CA PHE A 109 8.82 -45.15 0.04
C PHE A 109 8.56 -46.62 -0.24
#